data_AF-A0A1H0V2C6-F1
#
_entry.id   AF-A0A1H0V2C6-F1
#
_cell.length_a   1.000
_cell.length_b   1.000
_cell.length_c   1.000
_cell.angle_alpha   90.00
_cell.angle_beta   90.00
_cell.angle_gamma   90.00
#
_symmetry.space_group_name_H-M   'P 1'
#
loop_
_entity.id
_entity.type
_entity.pdbx_description
1 polymer ?
#
loop_
_entity_poly.entity_id
_entity_poly.type
_entity_poly.pdbx_seq_one_letter_code
_entity_poly.pdbx_strand_id
1 'polypeptide(L)'
;MVKEYKKYFDLFQELNRLAETQTPVDLFSADAGVLSADSVVALDDIKLLLLDTNRDHALRRLKDIADYRNYRQYDIRKYSEDGREASLARMATFSGGELMTPAYLVRAAVLAQAFRQFEKTPSLKLMMIDEAFDKMDEGRTAAVMRYLNENLGLQLVVAMPSRASGPLLELFSFEHRFSLMKVEGLAGELDKITEVDSSLLKADRLQALWTERREAVQREAAWQFDIQEARKQLISDIGT
;
A
#
# COMPACT_ATOMS: atom_id res chain seq x y z
N MET A 1 -5.66 7.45 18.18
CA MET A 1 -4.72 8.33 18.91
C MET A 1 -3.98 7.47 19.90
N VAL A 2 -2.65 7.57 19.95
CA VAL A 2 -1.82 6.70 20.80
C VAL A 2 -2.15 7.00 22.27
N LYS A 3 -2.58 5.98 23.03
CA LYS A 3 -3.09 6.14 24.40
C LYS A 3 -2.08 6.84 25.32
N GLU A 4 -0.79 6.56 25.14
CA GLU A 4 0.30 7.10 25.94
C GLU A 4 0.44 8.62 25.82
N TYR A 5 0.28 9.17 24.61
CA TYR A 5 0.45 10.60 24.34
C TYR A 5 -0.83 11.41 24.56
N LYS A 6 -1.94 10.76 24.90
CA LYS A 6 -3.24 11.44 25.06
C LYS A 6 -3.23 12.53 26.12
N LYS A 7 -2.64 12.24 27.28
CA LYS A 7 -2.53 13.19 28.39
C LYS A 7 -1.80 14.47 28.01
N TYR A 8 -0.73 14.37 27.21
CA TYR A 8 0.03 15.53 26.75
C TYR A 8 -0.73 16.33 25.69
N PHE A 9 -1.50 15.66 24.82
CA PHE A 9 -2.35 16.34 23.84
C PHE A 9 -3.43 17.16 24.51
N ASP A 10 -4.11 16.57 25.49
CA ASP A 10 -5.19 17.21 26.24
C ASP A 10 -4.64 18.45 27.00
N LEU A 11 -3.45 18.33 27.61
CA LEU A 11 -2.72 19.46 28.19
C LEU A 11 -2.42 20.57 27.17
N PHE A 12 -1.82 20.25 26.03
CA PHE A 12 -1.47 21.27 25.03
C PHE A 12 -2.70 21.95 24.40
N GLN A 13 -3.80 21.22 24.23
CA GLN A 13 -5.10 21.79 23.83
C GLN A 13 -5.61 22.80 24.86
N GLU A 14 -5.57 22.43 26.15
CA GLU A 14 -6.03 23.28 27.24
C GLU A 14 -5.17 24.54 27.38
N LEU A 15 -3.84 24.41 27.28
CA LEU A 15 -2.91 25.54 27.28
C LEU A 15 -3.13 26.48 26.08
N ASN A 16 -3.32 25.95 24.86
CA ASN A 16 -3.62 26.76 23.69
C ASN A 16 -4.92 27.54 23.86
N ARG A 17 -5.96 26.90 24.40
CA ARG A 17 -7.25 27.54 24.66
C ARG A 17 -7.13 28.69 25.67
N LEU A 18 -6.35 28.50 26.73
CA LEU A 18 -6.11 29.52 27.74
C LEU A 18 -5.29 30.70 27.19
N ALA A 19 -4.30 30.42 26.34
CA ALA A 19 -3.51 31.44 25.66
C ALA A 19 -4.36 32.30 24.72
N GLU A 20 -5.31 31.70 24.00
CA GLU A 20 -6.27 32.43 23.15
C GLU A 20 -7.19 33.35 23.95
N THR A 21 -7.51 32.99 25.20
CA THR A 21 -8.35 33.81 26.09
C THR A 21 -7.62 34.99 26.76
N GLN A 22 -6.34 35.25 26.43
CA GLN A 22 -5.49 36.30 27.03
C GLN A 22 -5.34 36.22 28.56
N THR A 23 -5.61 35.06 29.15
CA THR A 23 -5.34 34.82 30.56
C THR A 23 -3.82 34.66 30.71
N PRO A 24 -3.14 35.42 31.59
CA PRO A 24 -1.71 35.22 31.82
C PRO A 24 -1.51 33.87 32.51
N VAL A 25 -1.15 32.85 31.72
CA VAL A 25 -0.80 31.51 32.22
C VAL A 25 0.71 31.42 32.29
N ASP A 26 1.23 31.39 33.51
CA ASP A 26 2.63 31.06 33.75
C ASP A 26 2.76 29.55 33.99
N LEU A 27 3.68 28.92 33.25
CA LEU A 27 3.81 27.46 33.11
C LEU A 27 4.09 26.74 34.44
N PHE A 28 4.58 27.48 35.44
CA PHE A 28 4.91 26.99 36.77
C PHE A 28 3.90 27.39 37.84
N SER A 29 2.85 28.14 37.48
CA SER A 29 1.77 28.55 38.39
C SER A 29 0.37 28.19 37.87
N ALA A 30 0.28 27.55 36.69
CA ALA A 30 -0.95 27.05 36.09
C ALA A 30 -1.67 25.95 36.91
N ASP A 31 -0.96 25.36 37.88
CA ASP A 31 -1.45 24.35 38.83
C ASP A 31 -2.57 24.92 39.75
N ALA A 32 -2.70 26.25 39.84
CA ALA A 32 -3.66 26.95 40.70
C ALA A 32 -5.10 27.00 40.11
N GLY A 33 -5.69 25.83 39.86
CA GLY A 33 -7.13 25.67 39.60
C GLY A 33 -7.61 26.05 38.20
N VAL A 34 -6.70 26.32 37.26
CA VAL A 34 -7.03 26.66 35.85
C VAL A 34 -6.98 25.43 34.95
N LEU A 35 -6.11 24.46 35.26
CA LEU A 35 -5.95 23.22 34.51
C LEU A 35 -6.81 22.09 35.08
N SER A 36 -7.26 21.19 34.22
CA SER A 36 -7.87 19.92 34.61
C SER A 36 -6.88 19.02 35.37
N ALA A 37 -7.40 18.12 36.22
CA ALA A 37 -6.58 17.20 37.02
C ALA A 37 -5.64 16.33 36.16
N ASP A 38 -6.11 15.87 34.99
CA ASP A 38 -5.31 15.08 34.06
C ASP A 38 -4.19 15.90 33.42
N SER A 39 -4.44 17.18 33.11
CA SER A 39 -3.45 18.11 32.57
C SER A 39 -2.39 18.49 33.59
N VAL A 40 -2.74 18.63 34.87
CA VAL A 40 -1.77 18.86 35.96
C VAL A 40 -0.80 17.67 36.06
N VAL A 41 -1.30 16.44 36.02
CA VAL A 41 -0.44 15.24 36.04
C VAL A 41 0.47 15.20 34.82
N ALA A 42 -0.03 15.52 33.63
CA ALA A 42 0.78 15.57 32.41
C ALA A 42 1.86 16.67 32.46
N LEU A 43 1.55 17.81 33.07
CA LEU A 43 2.50 18.91 33.26
C LEU A 43 3.58 18.55 34.27
N ASP A 44 3.21 17.90 35.37
CA ASP A 44 4.16 17.41 36.38
C ASP A 44 5.10 16.35 35.80
N ASP A 45 4.60 15.45 34.94
CA ASP A 45 5.45 14.51 34.20
C ASP A 45 6.50 15.24 33.34
N ILE A 46 6.12 16.33 32.66
CA ILE A 46 7.06 17.14 31.86
C ILE A 46 8.07 17.85 32.79
N LYS A 47 7.62 18.41 33.92
CA LYS A 47 8.50 19.04 34.92
C LYS A 47 9.53 18.04 35.46
N LEU A 48 9.10 16.82 35.79
CA LEU A 48 9.98 15.74 36.25
C LEU A 48 11.03 15.38 35.19
N LEU A 49 10.65 15.30 33.91
CA LEU A 49 11.60 15.06 32.83
C LEU A 49 12.60 16.21 32.67
N LEU A 50 12.18 17.47 32.84
CA LEU A 50 13.08 18.63 32.79
C LEU A 50 14.09 18.65 33.96
N LEU A 51 13.73 18.05 35.09
CA LEU A 51 14.55 17.98 36.31
C LEU A 51 15.32 16.65 36.45
N ASP A 52 15.16 15.71 35.51
CA ASP A 52 15.78 14.39 35.58
C ASP A 52 17.32 14.50 35.52
N THR A 53 17.97 13.78 36.42
CA THR A 53 19.44 13.66 36.47
C THR A 53 20.03 12.99 35.23
N ASN A 54 19.27 12.08 34.59
CA ASN A 54 19.66 11.43 33.35
C ASN A 54 19.21 12.26 32.14
N ARG A 55 20.06 13.22 31.78
CA ARG A 55 19.81 14.14 30.66
C ARG A 55 19.53 13.45 29.33
N ASP A 56 20.22 12.36 29.02
CA ASP A 56 20.02 11.66 27.73
C ASP A 56 18.64 11.01 27.64
N HIS A 57 18.20 10.38 28.72
CA HIS A 57 16.86 9.80 28.83
C HIS A 57 15.78 10.89 28.73
N ALA A 58 15.88 11.93 29.54
CA ALA A 58 14.93 13.03 29.56
C ALA A 58 14.82 13.74 28.22
N LEU A 59 15.95 14.03 27.57
CA LEU A 59 15.97 14.71 26.29
C LEU A 59 15.31 13.87 25.19
N ARG A 60 15.53 12.54 25.18
CA ARG A 60 14.82 11.63 24.26
C ARG A 60 13.32 11.67 24.52
N ARG A 61 12.91 11.55 25.78
CA ARG A 61 11.48 11.51 26.13
C ARG A 61 10.77 12.83 25.82
N LEU A 62 11.40 13.96 26.10
CA LEU A 62 10.88 15.28 25.76
C LEU A 62 10.78 15.47 24.24
N LYS A 63 11.73 14.96 23.46
CA LYS A 63 11.64 14.94 21.99
C LYS A 63 10.46 14.12 21.50
N ASP A 64 10.20 12.96 22.11
CA ASP A 64 9.05 12.13 21.76
C ASP A 64 7.71 12.84 22.07
N ILE A 65 7.64 13.54 23.21
CA ILE A 65 6.47 14.36 23.57
C ILE A 65 6.32 15.56 22.63
N ALA A 66 7.41 16.18 22.19
CA ALA A 66 7.37 17.32 21.27
C ALA A 66 7.03 16.92 19.82
N ASP A 67 7.21 15.65 19.44
CA ASP A 67 6.92 15.20 18.08
C ASP A 67 5.42 15.00 17.85
N TYR A 68 4.81 15.94 17.13
CA TYR A 68 3.38 15.93 16.79
C TYR A 68 2.91 14.64 16.06
N ARG A 69 3.82 13.87 15.45
CA ARG A 69 3.50 12.63 14.74
C ARG A 69 3.07 11.53 15.70
N ASN A 70 3.59 11.52 16.93
CA ASN A 70 3.29 10.53 17.96
C ASN A 70 1.84 10.62 18.47
N TYR A 71 1.16 11.74 18.23
CA TYR A 71 -0.22 11.97 18.65
C TYR A 71 -1.24 11.43 17.65
N ARG A 72 -0.85 11.17 16.41
CA ARG A 72 -1.75 10.71 15.35
C ARG A 72 -1.65 9.20 15.17
N GLN A 73 -2.79 8.57 14.95
CA GLN A 73 -2.87 7.16 14.58
C GLN A 73 -3.57 7.07 13.23
N TYR A 74 -2.86 6.57 12.24
CA TYR A 74 -3.37 6.37 10.89
C TYR A 74 -3.76 4.92 10.70
N ASP A 75 -4.83 4.70 9.95
CA ASP A 75 -5.29 3.37 9.56
C ASP A 75 -5.79 3.44 8.12
N ILE A 76 -5.61 2.36 7.38
CA ILE A 76 -6.09 2.23 6.01
C ILE A 76 -7.36 1.40 6.06
N ARG A 77 -8.45 1.96 5.53
CA ARG A 77 -9.74 1.30 5.53
C ARG A 77 -10.13 0.92 4.10
N LYS A 78 -10.51 -0.33 3.92
CA LYS A 78 -11.05 -0.87 2.67
C LYS A 78 -12.56 -0.91 2.76
N TYR A 79 -13.22 -0.37 1.73
CA TYR A 79 -14.66 -0.46 1.55
C TYR A 79 -14.94 -1.44 0.42
N SER A 80 -15.69 -2.50 0.72
CA SER A 80 -16.23 -3.40 -0.30
C SER A 80 -17.53 -2.84 -0.87
N GLU A 81 -17.92 -3.26 -2.08
CA GLU A 81 -19.19 -2.87 -2.71
C GLU A 81 -20.42 -3.23 -1.85
N ASP A 82 -20.33 -4.32 -1.08
CA ASP A 82 -21.33 -4.74 -0.10
C ASP A 82 -21.43 -3.83 1.14
N GLY A 83 -20.70 -2.71 1.18
CA GLY A 83 -20.66 -1.78 2.31
C GLY A 83 -19.85 -2.26 3.53
N ARG A 84 -19.16 -3.40 3.42
CA ARG A 84 -18.30 -3.90 4.49
C ARG A 84 -17.02 -3.07 4.60
N GLU A 85 -16.69 -2.66 5.82
CA GLU A 85 -15.48 -1.93 6.14
C GLU A 85 -14.45 -2.86 6.79
N ALA A 86 -13.23 -2.88 6.25
CA ALA A 86 -12.11 -3.63 6.81
C ALA A 86 -10.94 -2.69 7.13
N SER A 87 -10.46 -2.74 8.38
CA SER A 87 -9.34 -1.95 8.89
C SER A 87 -8.03 -2.73 8.73
N LEU A 88 -7.05 -2.17 8.03
CA LEU A 88 -5.77 -2.81 7.79
C LEU A 88 -5.02 -3.07 9.10
N ALA A 89 -5.12 -2.16 10.09
CA ALA A 89 -4.53 -2.34 11.42
C ALA A 89 -5.07 -3.57 12.19
N ARG A 90 -6.28 -4.05 11.85
CA ARG A 90 -6.89 -5.25 12.46
C ARG A 90 -6.80 -6.49 11.57
N MET A 91 -6.30 -6.36 10.35
CA MET A 91 -6.32 -7.39 9.29
C MET A 91 -5.14 -8.39 9.35
N ALA A 92 -4.60 -8.69 10.53
CA ALA A 92 -3.50 -9.67 10.68
C ALA A 92 -3.86 -11.11 10.25
N THR A 93 -5.13 -11.39 9.94
CA THR A 93 -5.68 -12.73 9.63
C THR A 93 -6.01 -12.97 8.16
N PHE A 94 -5.77 -12.01 7.27
CA PHE A 94 -6.11 -12.17 5.85
C PHE A 94 -5.05 -12.95 5.06
N SER A 95 -5.47 -13.60 3.97
CA SER A 95 -4.57 -14.39 3.13
C SER A 95 -3.47 -13.50 2.56
N GLY A 96 -2.28 -14.08 2.35
CA GLY A 96 -1.09 -13.32 1.92
C GLY A 96 -1.30 -12.45 0.66
N GLY A 97 -2.24 -12.81 -0.22
CA GLY A 97 -2.60 -12.00 -1.39
C GLY A 97 -3.42 -10.75 -1.11
N GLU A 98 -4.23 -10.74 -0.05
CA GLU A 98 -5.06 -9.58 0.32
C GLU A 98 -4.24 -8.48 1.00
N LEU A 99 -3.15 -8.87 1.69
CA LEU A 99 -2.22 -7.93 2.34
C LEU A 99 -1.27 -7.25 1.35
N MET A 100 -1.08 -7.82 0.16
CA MET A 100 -0.14 -7.29 -0.84
C MET A 100 -0.66 -6.00 -1.49
N THR A 101 -1.96 -5.89 -1.80
CA THR A 101 -2.53 -4.69 -2.45
C THR A 101 -2.35 -3.42 -1.59
N PRO A 102 -2.72 -3.42 -0.28
CA PRO A 102 -2.45 -2.29 0.58
C PRO A 102 -0.96 -1.99 0.75
N ALA A 103 -0.10 -3.01 0.77
CA ALA A 103 1.34 -2.82 0.89
C ALA A 103 1.93 -2.06 -0.30
N TYR A 104 1.49 -2.37 -1.53
CA TYR A 104 1.88 -1.60 -2.72
C TYR A 104 1.37 -0.16 -2.66
N LEU A 105 0.12 0.06 -2.23
CA LEU A 105 -0.45 1.40 -2.09
C LEU A 105 0.33 2.26 -1.09
N VAL A 106 0.72 1.69 0.05
CA VAL A 106 1.53 2.40 1.06
C VAL A 106 2.91 2.75 0.50
N ARG A 107 3.59 1.80 -0.15
CA ARG A 107 4.89 2.06 -0.79
C ARG A 107 4.79 3.15 -1.85
N ALA A 108 3.72 3.10 -2.65
CA ALA A 108 3.41 4.11 -3.65
C ALA A 108 3.25 5.50 -3.05
N ALA A 109 2.47 5.62 -1.95
CA ALA A 109 2.24 6.87 -1.26
C ALA A 109 3.53 7.46 -0.65
N VAL A 110 4.37 6.60 -0.07
CA VAL A 110 5.69 7.01 0.45
C VAL A 110 6.57 7.54 -0.67
N LEU A 111 6.61 6.86 -1.82
CA LEU A 111 7.40 7.30 -2.97
C LEU A 111 6.84 8.57 -3.59
N ALA A 112 5.53 8.69 -3.75
CA ALA A 112 4.85 9.89 -4.20
C ALA A 112 5.19 11.11 -3.33
N GLN A 113 5.22 10.93 -2.01
CA GLN A 113 5.64 11.95 -1.06
C GLN A 113 7.13 12.29 -1.23
N ALA A 114 8.00 11.28 -1.32
CA ALA A 114 9.44 11.46 -1.45
C ALA A 114 9.82 12.18 -2.75
N PHE A 115 9.16 11.83 -3.86
CA PHE A 115 9.34 12.50 -5.15
C PHE A 115 8.71 13.89 -5.22
N ARG A 116 8.16 14.39 -4.10
CA ARG A 116 7.44 15.66 -4.00
C ARG A 116 6.56 15.83 -5.24
N GLN A 117 5.60 14.93 -5.42
CA GLN A 117 4.82 14.78 -6.67
C GLN A 117 4.26 16.10 -7.27
N PHE A 118 4.20 17.18 -6.47
CA PHE A 118 3.77 18.53 -6.85
C PHE A 118 4.89 19.53 -7.21
N GLU A 119 6.17 19.17 -7.09
CA GLU A 119 7.28 20.00 -7.57
C GLU A 119 7.42 19.87 -9.09
N LYS A 120 7.45 21.01 -9.78
CA LYS A 120 7.49 21.12 -11.24
C LYS A 120 8.87 20.87 -11.85
N THR A 121 9.83 20.42 -11.05
CA THR A 121 11.19 20.15 -11.51
C THR A 121 11.21 18.81 -12.26
N PRO A 122 11.82 18.73 -13.45
CA PRO A 122 11.98 17.45 -14.13
C PRO A 122 12.80 16.49 -13.27
N SER A 123 12.22 15.36 -12.92
CA SER A 123 12.83 14.33 -12.06
C SER A 123 12.52 12.94 -12.59
N LEU A 124 13.49 12.03 -12.56
CA LEU A 124 13.26 10.61 -12.85
C LEU A 124 12.49 9.96 -11.69
N LYS A 125 11.31 9.40 -11.99
CA LYS A 125 10.46 8.73 -10.99
C LYS A 125 10.34 7.26 -11.37
N LEU A 126 11.28 6.45 -10.89
CA LEU A 126 11.39 5.02 -11.21
C LEU A 126 11.03 4.18 -9.97
N MET A 127 10.25 3.12 -10.17
CA MET A 127 10.00 2.09 -9.17
C MET A 127 10.34 0.72 -9.76
N MET A 128 11.21 -0.01 -9.08
CA MET A 128 11.57 -1.38 -9.42
C MET A 128 10.88 -2.34 -8.44
N ILE A 129 10.17 -3.34 -8.96
CA ILE A 129 9.46 -4.34 -8.16
C ILE A 129 10.04 -5.71 -8.52
N ASP A 130 10.63 -6.36 -7.52
CA ASP A 130 11.08 -7.75 -7.61
C ASP A 130 9.97 -8.71 -7.12
N GLU A 131 9.95 -9.93 -7.66
CA GLU A 131 8.93 -10.96 -7.38
C GLU A 131 7.50 -10.41 -7.40
N ALA A 132 7.20 -9.66 -8.45
CA ALA A 132 5.97 -8.91 -8.52
C ALA A 132 4.76 -9.85 -8.67
N PHE A 133 3.79 -9.68 -7.76
CA PHE A 133 2.43 -10.21 -7.88
C PHE A 133 2.27 -11.74 -7.88
N ASP A 134 3.27 -12.51 -7.46
CA ASP A 134 3.22 -13.98 -7.36
C ASP A 134 2.08 -14.52 -6.46
N LYS A 135 1.57 -13.69 -5.54
CA LYS A 135 0.47 -14.02 -4.62
C LYS A 135 -0.80 -13.18 -4.82
N MET A 136 -0.87 -12.36 -5.87
CA MET A 136 -2.03 -11.50 -6.14
C MET A 136 -2.81 -11.98 -7.36
N ASP A 137 -4.13 -11.74 -7.33
CA ASP A 137 -4.98 -11.92 -8.50
C ASP A 137 -4.63 -10.92 -9.61
N GLU A 138 -4.80 -11.34 -10.87
CA GLU A 138 -4.45 -10.58 -12.07
C GLU A 138 -5.16 -9.23 -12.13
N GLY A 139 -6.45 -9.17 -11.81
CA GLY A 139 -7.24 -7.93 -11.86
C GLY A 139 -6.79 -6.92 -10.80
N ARG A 140 -6.49 -7.39 -9.59
CA ARG A 140 -5.96 -6.53 -8.51
C ARG A 140 -4.58 -5.99 -8.87
N THR A 141 -3.74 -6.82 -9.49
CA THR A 141 -2.41 -6.44 -9.97
C THR A 141 -2.50 -5.36 -11.03
N ALA A 142 -3.35 -5.54 -12.04
CA ALA A 142 -3.55 -4.56 -13.10
C ALA A 142 -4.00 -3.20 -12.54
N ALA A 143 -4.93 -3.19 -11.58
CA ALA A 143 -5.40 -1.95 -10.95
C ALA A 143 -4.28 -1.20 -10.19
N VAL A 144 -3.45 -1.93 -9.44
CA VAL A 144 -2.29 -1.34 -8.74
C VAL A 144 -1.29 -0.75 -9.74
N MET A 145 -0.99 -1.47 -10.83
CA MET A 145 -0.04 -1.01 -11.84
C MET A 145 -0.53 0.25 -12.57
N ARG A 146 -1.81 0.27 -12.96
CA ARG A 146 -2.42 1.47 -13.56
C ARG A 146 -2.35 2.65 -12.60
N TYR A 147 -2.67 2.45 -11.33
CA TYR A 147 -2.54 3.52 -10.33
C TYR A 147 -1.10 4.04 -10.20
N LEU A 148 -0.11 3.15 -10.13
CA LEU A 148 1.30 3.51 -10.03
C LEU A 148 1.80 4.29 -11.26
N ASN A 149 1.45 3.82 -12.46
CA ASN A 149 1.91 4.43 -13.72
C ASN A 149 1.09 5.67 -14.09
N GLU A 150 -0.23 5.53 -14.22
CA GLU A 150 -1.13 6.55 -14.75
C GLU A 150 -1.44 7.65 -13.73
N ASN A 151 -1.66 7.31 -12.45
CA ASN A 151 -2.03 8.30 -11.43
C ASN A 151 -0.82 8.94 -10.75
N LEU A 152 0.22 8.16 -10.45
CA LEU A 152 1.43 8.67 -9.78
C LEU A 152 2.53 9.11 -10.75
N GLY A 153 2.44 8.73 -12.03
CA GLY A 153 3.45 9.06 -13.04
C GLY A 153 4.78 8.35 -12.79
N LEU A 154 4.76 7.16 -12.18
CA LEU A 154 5.95 6.36 -11.92
C LEU A 154 6.26 5.47 -13.13
N GLN A 155 7.51 5.47 -13.57
CA GLN A 155 8.02 4.46 -14.48
C GLN A 155 8.24 3.16 -13.72
N LEU A 156 7.66 2.07 -14.20
CA LEU A 156 7.69 0.77 -13.52
C LEU A 156 8.63 -0.21 -14.24
N VAL A 157 9.50 -0.85 -13.47
CA VAL A 157 10.30 -2.00 -13.91
C VAL A 157 9.97 -3.18 -13.00
N VAL A 158 9.58 -4.30 -13.60
CA VAL A 158 8.87 -5.33 -12.86
C VAL A 158 9.46 -6.68 -13.24
N ALA A 159 10.03 -7.39 -12.26
CA ALA A 159 10.46 -8.76 -12.42
C ALA A 159 9.31 -9.68 -11.99
N MET A 160 8.84 -10.50 -12.93
CA MET A 160 7.74 -11.44 -12.70
C MET A 160 8.03 -12.79 -13.36
N PRO A 161 7.55 -13.90 -12.78
CA PRO A 161 7.66 -15.21 -13.41
C PRO A 161 6.84 -15.26 -14.70
N SER A 162 7.35 -15.92 -15.74
CA SER A 162 6.71 -15.97 -17.08
C SER A 162 5.30 -16.57 -17.08
N ARG A 163 4.91 -17.31 -16.04
CA ARG A 163 3.56 -17.87 -15.90
C ARG A 163 2.50 -16.81 -15.59
N ALA A 164 2.90 -15.73 -14.92
CA ALA A 164 1.99 -14.69 -14.44
C ALA A 164 1.97 -13.44 -15.34
N SER A 165 2.84 -13.36 -16.35
CA SER A 165 3.01 -12.14 -17.16
C SER A 165 1.95 -11.95 -18.23
N GLY A 166 1.45 -13.03 -18.83
CA GLY A 166 0.58 -12.99 -20.02
C GLY A 166 -0.59 -11.99 -19.93
N PRO A 167 -1.44 -12.08 -18.90
CA PRO A 167 -2.59 -11.19 -18.71
C PRO A 167 -2.22 -9.72 -18.46
N LEU A 168 -1.00 -9.47 -18.02
CA LEU A 168 -0.50 -8.13 -17.69
C LEU A 168 0.30 -7.49 -18.83
N LEU A 169 0.59 -8.21 -19.91
CA LEU A 169 1.40 -7.72 -21.04
C LEU A 169 0.82 -6.45 -21.66
N GLU A 170 -0.49 -6.24 -21.64
CA GLU A 170 -1.12 -5.02 -22.15
C GLU A 170 -0.75 -3.75 -21.36
N LEU A 171 -0.22 -3.90 -20.14
CA LEU A 171 0.16 -2.79 -19.27
C LEU A 171 1.61 -2.33 -19.48
N PHE A 172 2.40 -3.10 -20.23
CA PHE A 172 3.82 -2.84 -20.45
C PHE A 172 4.10 -2.44 -21.89
N SER A 173 5.07 -1.56 -22.09
CA SER A 173 5.56 -1.19 -23.41
C SER A 173 6.72 -2.06 -23.88
N PHE A 174 7.35 -2.80 -22.97
CA PHE A 174 8.58 -3.52 -23.24
C PHE A 174 8.71 -4.73 -22.31
N GLU A 175 9.13 -5.86 -22.89
CA GLU A 175 9.37 -7.12 -22.17
C GLU A 175 10.80 -7.59 -22.45
N HIS A 176 11.46 -8.05 -21.39
CA HIS A 176 12.67 -8.87 -21.47
C HIS A 176 12.39 -10.25 -20.89
N ARG A 177 12.62 -11.29 -21.68
CA ARG A 177 12.50 -12.67 -21.25
C ARG A 177 13.87 -13.29 -21.13
N PHE A 178 14.17 -13.77 -19.93
CA PHE A 178 15.43 -14.43 -19.61
C PHE A 178 15.21 -15.93 -19.59
N SER A 179 15.89 -16.66 -20.48
CA SER A 179 15.83 -18.11 -20.58
C SER A 179 17.18 -18.70 -20.22
N LEU A 180 17.24 -19.48 -19.15
CA LEU A 180 18.46 -20.16 -18.73
C LEU A 180 18.54 -21.52 -19.43
N MET A 181 19.52 -21.69 -20.33
CA MET A 181 19.76 -22.93 -21.05
C MET A 181 21.02 -23.61 -20.55
N LYS A 182 20.95 -24.94 -20.37
CA LYS A 182 22.15 -25.75 -20.15
C LYS A 182 22.82 -26.00 -21.50
N VAL A 183 24.13 -25.90 -21.53
CA VAL A 183 24.92 -26.21 -22.73
C VAL A 183 25.45 -27.63 -22.63
N GLU A 184 25.46 -28.36 -23.73
CA GLU A 184 26.20 -29.62 -23.78
C GLU A 184 27.71 -29.32 -23.76
N GLY A 185 28.34 -29.54 -22.61
CA GLY A 185 29.75 -29.23 -22.37
C GLY A 185 29.94 -27.98 -21.52
N LEU A 186 31.07 -27.29 -21.72
CA LEU A 186 31.38 -26.03 -21.05
C LEU A 186 31.46 -24.91 -22.10
N ALA A 187 30.69 -23.84 -21.90
CA ALA A 187 30.91 -22.58 -22.60
C ALA A 187 31.98 -21.78 -21.82
N GLY A 188 33.26 -22.14 -21.99
CA GLY A 188 34.35 -21.65 -21.14
C GLY A 188 34.42 -22.43 -19.83
N GLU A 189 34.07 -21.80 -18.69
CA GLU A 189 33.92 -22.45 -17.38
C GLU A 189 32.45 -22.65 -16.95
N LEU A 190 31.50 -22.16 -17.75
CA LEU A 190 30.08 -22.16 -17.39
C LEU A 190 29.33 -23.32 -18.07
N ASP A 191 28.45 -23.97 -17.29
CA ASP A 191 27.56 -25.03 -17.75
C ASP A 191 26.20 -24.50 -18.26
N LYS A 192 25.98 -23.19 -18.14
CA LYS A 192 24.72 -22.51 -18.45
C LYS A 192 24.96 -21.20 -19.20
N ILE A 193 24.06 -20.90 -20.13
CA ILE A 193 23.97 -19.62 -20.84
C ILE A 193 22.58 -19.04 -20.60
N THR A 194 22.52 -17.73 -20.37
CA THR A 194 21.26 -16.99 -20.33
C THR A 194 21.03 -16.33 -21.68
N GLU A 195 19.96 -16.72 -22.35
CA GLU A 195 19.46 -16.03 -23.53
C GLU A 195 18.46 -14.95 -23.12
N VAL A 196 18.55 -13.77 -23.76
CA VAL A 196 17.66 -12.65 -23.50
C VAL A 196 16.89 -12.32 -24.77
N ASP A 197 15.58 -12.54 -24.74
CA ASP A 197 14.67 -12.09 -25.78
C ASP A 197 14.05 -10.75 -25.36
N SER A 198 14.06 -9.77 -26.26
CA SER A 198 13.60 -8.41 -25.99
C SER A 198 12.54 -8.02 -27.00
N SER A 199 11.35 -7.71 -26.49
CA SER A 199 10.19 -7.43 -27.34
C SER A 199 9.57 -6.08 -26.98
N LEU A 200 9.36 -5.24 -28.01
CA LEU A 200 8.56 -4.04 -27.88
C LEU A 200 7.08 -4.40 -27.99
N LEU A 201 6.33 -4.14 -26.94
CA LEU A 201 4.91 -4.46 -26.85
C LEU A 201 4.09 -3.29 -27.38
N LYS A 202 3.23 -3.57 -28.37
CA LYS A 202 2.26 -2.60 -28.89
C LYS A 202 1.00 -2.66 -28.01
N ALA A 203 1.03 -1.93 -26.90
CA ALA A 203 -0.03 -1.93 -25.89
C ALA A 203 -1.44 -1.83 -26.51
N ASP A 204 -1.65 -0.88 -27.43
CA ASP A 204 -2.96 -0.69 -28.10
C ASP A 204 -3.45 -1.95 -28.85
N ARG A 205 -2.55 -2.64 -29.55
CA ARG A 205 -2.88 -3.84 -30.33
C ARG A 205 -3.09 -5.05 -29.41
N LEU A 206 -2.31 -5.15 -28.35
CA LEU A 206 -2.48 -6.18 -27.33
C LEU A 206 -3.82 -6.01 -26.62
N GLN A 207 -4.18 -4.79 -26.25
CA GLN A 207 -5.46 -4.48 -25.61
C GLN A 207 -6.65 -4.82 -26.52
N ALA A 208 -6.56 -4.52 -27.81
CA ALA A 208 -7.57 -4.92 -28.80
C ALA A 208 -7.70 -6.45 -28.89
N LEU A 209 -6.58 -7.16 -29.02
CA LEU A 209 -6.54 -8.62 -29.09
C LEU A 209 -7.11 -9.29 -27.82
N TRP A 210 -6.74 -8.78 -26.65
CA TRP A 210 -7.24 -9.28 -25.37
C TRP A 210 -8.73 -8.99 -25.18
N THR A 211 -9.23 -7.88 -25.70
CA THR A 211 -10.67 -7.55 -25.67
C THR A 211 -11.46 -8.51 -26.54
N GLU A 212 -11.03 -8.74 -27.78
CA GLU A 212 -11.64 -9.73 -28.68
C GLU A 212 -11.62 -11.15 -28.08
N ARG A 213 -10.49 -11.54 -27.48
CA ARG A 213 -10.36 -12.85 -26.82
C ARG A 213 -11.32 -12.97 -25.64
N ARG A 214 -11.48 -11.93 -24.81
CA ARG A 214 -12.43 -11.92 -23.69
C ARG A 214 -13.88 -12.09 -24.17
N GLU A 215 -14.26 -11.38 -25.24
CA GLU A 215 -15.60 -11.51 -25.82
C GLU A 215 -15.85 -12.91 -26.42
N ALA A 216 -14.85 -13.52 -27.05
CA ALA A 216 -14.95 -14.88 -27.55
C ALA A 216 -15.13 -15.90 -26.41
N VAL A 217 -14.31 -15.80 -25.36
CA VAL A 217 -14.39 -16.69 -24.19
C VAL A 217 -15.71 -16.52 -23.46
N GLN A 218 -16.23 -15.29 -23.32
CA GLN A 218 -17.54 -15.04 -22.73
C GLN A 218 -18.68 -15.71 -23.53
N ARG A 219 -18.64 -15.60 -24.86
CA ARG A 219 -19.63 -16.27 -25.74
C ARG A 219 -19.56 -17.79 -25.61
N GLU A 220 -18.36 -18.36 -25.63
CA GLU A 220 -18.16 -19.81 -25.43
C GLU A 220 -18.67 -20.27 -24.06
N ALA A 221 -18.36 -19.52 -22.99
CA ALA A 221 -18.80 -19.83 -21.64
C ALA A 221 -20.32 -19.76 -21.49
N ALA A 222 -20.97 -18.75 -22.07
CA ALA A 222 -22.42 -18.63 -22.08
C ALA A 222 -23.08 -19.82 -22.79
N TRP A 223 -22.55 -20.19 -23.97
CA TRP A 223 -23.05 -21.34 -24.72
C TRP A 223 -22.89 -22.67 -23.96
N GLN A 224 -21.74 -22.87 -23.29
CA GLN A 224 -21.52 -24.03 -22.44
C GLN A 224 -22.47 -24.08 -21.25
N PHE A 225 -22.75 -22.93 -20.63
CA PHE A 225 -23.71 -22.83 -19.54
C PHE A 225 -25.13 -23.22 -20.00
N ASP A 226 -25.58 -22.68 -21.13
CA ASP A 226 -26.90 -23.00 -21.70
C ASP A 226 -27.04 -24.50 -22.00
N ILE A 227 -25.99 -25.13 -22.55
CA ILE A 227 -25.95 -26.58 -22.78
C ILE A 227 -26.05 -27.35 -21.45
N GLN A 228 -25.34 -26.92 -20.42
CA GLN A 228 -25.38 -27.60 -19.11
C GLN A 228 -26.75 -27.46 -18.44
N GLU A 229 -27.38 -26.29 -18.51
CA GLU A 229 -28.72 -26.08 -17.97
C GLU A 229 -29.77 -26.87 -18.75
N ALA A 230 -29.72 -26.89 -20.08
CA ALA A 230 -30.58 -27.72 -20.90
C ALA A 230 -30.43 -29.22 -20.56
N ARG A 231 -29.18 -29.68 -20.32
CA ARG A 231 -28.91 -31.06 -19.91
C ARG A 231 -29.47 -31.36 -18.51
N LYS A 232 -29.39 -30.44 -17.56
CA LYS A 232 -29.98 -30.61 -16.22
C LYS A 232 -31.51 -30.66 -16.27
N GLN A 233 -32.14 -29.82 -17.07
CA GLN A 233 -33.60 -29.82 -17.27
C GLN A 233 -34.06 -31.17 -17.85
N LEU A 234 -33.37 -31.67 -18.89
CA LEU A 234 -33.69 -32.97 -19.48
C LEU A 234 -33.56 -34.14 -18.49
N ILE A 235 -32.56 -34.10 -17.59
CA ILE A 235 -32.37 -35.12 -16.55
C ILE A 235 -33.45 -35.02 -15.46
N SER A 236 -33.89 -33.80 -15.13
CA SER A 236 -34.99 -33.57 -14.19
C SER A 236 -36.32 -34.11 -14.74
N ASP A 237 -36.59 -33.91 -16.04
CA ASP A 237 -37.83 -34.34 -16.68
C ASP A 237 -37.93 -35.86 -16.89
N ILE A 238 -36.80 -36.56 -16.94
CA ILE A 238 -36.73 -38.04 -17.04
C ILE A 238 -36.80 -38.72 -15.66
N GLY A 239 -36.58 -37.95 -14.58
CA GLY A 239 -36.56 -38.43 -13.19
C GLY A 239 -37.91 -38.43 -12.46
N THR A 240 -38.99 -38.00 -13.11
CA THR A 240 -40.40 -38.08 -12.66
C THR A 240 -41.18 -39.06 -13.52
#